data_AF-A0A4U5UY20-F1
#
_entry.id   AF-A0A4U5UY20-F1
#
_cell.length_a   1.000
_cell.length_b   1.000
_cell.length_c   1.000
_cell.angle_alpha   90.00
_cell.angle_beta   90.00
_cell.angle_gamma   90.00
#
_symmetry.space_group_name_H-M   'P 1'
#
loop_
_entity.id
_entity.type
_entity.pdbx_description
1 polymer ?
#
loop_
_entity_poly.entity_id
_entity_poly.type
_entity_poly.pdbx_seq_one_letter_code
_entity_poly.pdbx_strand_id
1 'polypeptide(L)'
;MPGLLLGDTFPDFEAETTTGTIQFHEFLGDSWGILFSHPRDYTPVCTTELGRAARLSDEFRKRGVKMIALSIDHLEDHYGWTEVFIIGPDKKLKLSFLYPATTGRNFDEILRVVDSLQITADRRVATPADWKPGDCVMVPPNLSEEEAASLFPEGVYTKELPSGKKYLRYTPQP
;
A
#
# COMPACT_ATOMS: atom_id res chain seq x y z
N MET A 1 -23.68 -4.24 -4.22
CA MET A 1 -22.63 -4.45 -5.25
C MET A 1 -21.53 -5.28 -4.61
N PRO A 2 -20.87 -6.21 -5.33
CA PRO A 2 -19.68 -6.87 -4.81
C PRO A 2 -18.59 -5.81 -4.52
N GLY A 3 -17.73 -6.06 -3.52
CA GLY A 3 -16.60 -5.20 -3.19
C GLY A 3 -15.56 -5.15 -4.31
N LEU A 4 -14.63 -4.19 -4.25
CA LEU A 4 -13.54 -4.05 -5.21
C LEU A 4 -12.55 -5.21 -5.13
N LEU A 5 -12.09 -5.67 -6.28
CA LEU A 5 -11.04 -6.69 -6.42
C LEU A 5 -9.69 -6.04 -6.75
N LEU A 6 -8.60 -6.77 -6.51
CA LEU A 6 -7.26 -6.31 -6.87
C LEU A 6 -7.16 -6.11 -8.38
N GLY A 7 -6.65 -4.95 -8.80
CA GLY A 7 -6.51 -4.57 -10.21
C GLY A 7 -7.74 -3.87 -10.81
N ASP A 8 -8.87 -3.82 -10.10
CA ASP A 8 -10.01 -3.01 -10.53
C ASP A 8 -9.65 -1.53 -10.55
N THR A 9 -10.14 -0.81 -11.55
CA THR A 9 -10.09 0.66 -11.55
C THR A 9 -10.93 1.18 -10.39
N PHE A 10 -10.30 1.95 -9.52
CA PHE A 10 -10.97 2.56 -8.38
C PHE A 10 -12.00 3.59 -8.87
N PRO A 11 -13.20 3.66 -8.28
CA PRO A 11 -14.25 4.58 -8.73
C PRO A 11 -13.77 6.03 -8.78
N ASP A 12 -14.10 6.72 -9.87
CA ASP A 12 -13.93 8.17 -9.97
C ASP A 12 -15.19 8.85 -9.45
N PHE A 13 -15.14 9.29 -8.20
CA PHE A 13 -16.28 9.89 -7.51
C PHE A 13 -16.03 11.36 -7.20
N GLU A 14 -17.10 12.13 -7.27
CA GLU A 14 -17.13 13.49 -6.77
C GLU A 14 -17.60 13.49 -5.30
N ALA A 15 -16.89 14.19 -4.43
CA ALA A 15 -17.24 14.31 -3.01
C ALA A 15 -16.83 15.65 -2.42
N GLU A 16 -17.63 16.16 -1.49
CA GLU A 16 -17.24 17.27 -0.61
C GLU A 16 -16.24 16.78 0.44
N THR A 17 -15.18 17.56 0.67
CA THR A 17 -14.15 17.26 1.67
C THR A 17 -13.90 18.47 2.56
N THR A 18 -13.10 18.27 3.62
CA THR A 18 -12.62 19.37 4.47
C THR A 18 -11.76 20.41 3.75
N THR A 19 -11.34 20.13 2.52
CA THR A 19 -10.55 21.04 1.67
C THR A 19 -11.29 21.51 0.42
N GLY A 20 -12.60 21.27 0.34
CA GLY A 20 -13.44 21.58 -0.82
C GLY A 20 -13.84 20.33 -1.61
N THR A 21 -14.62 20.53 -2.68
CA THR A 21 -15.07 19.44 -3.55
C THR A 21 -13.91 18.89 -4.36
N ILE A 22 -13.84 17.57 -4.47
CA ILE A 22 -12.85 16.87 -5.30
C ILE A 22 -13.53 15.97 -6.32
N GLN A 23 -12.87 15.77 -7.46
CA GLN A 23 -13.01 14.57 -8.28
C GLN A 23 -11.85 13.63 -7.93
N PHE A 24 -12.14 12.37 -7.58
CA PHE A 24 -11.13 11.50 -6.95
C PHE A 24 -9.89 11.26 -7.83
N HIS A 25 -10.06 11.03 -9.13
CA HIS A 25 -8.93 10.77 -10.04
C HIS A 25 -8.09 12.03 -10.26
N GLU A 26 -8.71 13.21 -10.30
CA GLU A 26 -8.01 14.49 -10.40
C GLU A 26 -7.25 14.81 -9.10
N PHE A 27 -7.88 14.59 -7.95
CA PHE A 27 -7.23 14.71 -6.64
C PHE A 27 -5.99 13.82 -6.57
N LEU A 28 -6.09 12.58 -7.04
CA LEU A 28 -4.98 11.64 -7.02
C LEU A 28 -3.88 12.07 -8.01
N GLY A 29 -4.24 12.49 -9.23
CA GLY A 29 -3.27 12.80 -10.29
C GLY A 29 -2.37 11.59 -10.57
N ASP A 30 -1.07 11.82 -10.77
CA ASP A 30 -0.08 10.74 -11.00
C ASP A 30 0.55 10.19 -9.70
N SER A 31 -0.02 10.53 -8.55
CA SER A 31 0.45 10.06 -7.24
C SER A 31 -0.14 8.70 -6.88
N TRP A 32 0.51 8.01 -5.94
CA TRP A 32 -0.12 6.92 -5.20
C TRP A 32 -1.16 7.49 -4.24
N GLY A 33 -2.17 6.68 -3.89
CA GLY A 33 -3.27 7.09 -3.03
C GLY A 33 -3.51 6.09 -1.92
N ILE A 34 -3.86 6.57 -0.73
CA ILE A 34 -4.47 5.73 0.31
C ILE A 34 -5.79 6.35 0.72
N LEU A 35 -6.88 5.58 0.54
CA LEU A 35 -8.20 5.91 1.03
C LEU A 35 -8.48 5.11 2.29
N PHE A 36 -8.91 5.80 3.33
CA PHE A 36 -9.29 5.20 4.60
C PHE A 36 -10.77 5.47 4.88
N SER A 37 -11.63 4.44 4.89
CA SER A 37 -13.06 4.62 5.28
C SER A 37 -13.22 4.51 6.79
N HIS A 38 -14.33 4.92 7.45
CA HIS A 38 -14.78 4.51 8.82
C HIS A 38 -16.24 4.10 8.95
N PRO A 39 -16.61 3.46 10.08
CA PRO A 39 -18.00 3.29 10.47
C PRO A 39 -18.62 4.46 11.27
N ARG A 40 -17.86 5.19 12.12
CA ARG A 40 -18.35 6.33 12.92
C ARG A 40 -17.24 7.15 13.61
N ASP A 41 -17.50 8.43 13.78
CA ASP A 41 -16.69 9.40 14.54
C ASP A 41 -16.79 9.27 16.07
N TYR A 42 -15.79 9.81 16.78
CA TYR A 42 -15.71 9.86 18.26
C TYR A 42 -15.62 8.52 19.00
N THR A 43 -14.90 7.54 18.44
CA THR A 43 -14.57 6.29 19.15
C THR A 43 -13.07 6.22 19.50
N PRO A 44 -12.68 5.61 20.64
CA PRO A 44 -11.30 5.70 21.15
C PRO A 44 -10.25 5.12 20.19
N VAL A 45 -10.56 4.04 19.48
CA VAL A 45 -9.66 3.43 18.48
C VAL A 45 -9.43 4.39 17.31
N CYS A 46 -10.52 4.91 16.75
CA CYS A 46 -10.50 5.84 15.62
C CYS A 46 -9.66 7.09 15.88
N THR A 47 -9.78 7.70 17.08
CA THR A 47 -8.96 8.86 17.47
C THR A 47 -7.46 8.53 17.50
N THR A 48 -7.09 7.34 17.99
CA THR A 48 -5.67 6.93 18.00
C THR A 48 -5.11 6.70 16.60
N GLU A 49 -5.92 6.16 15.69
CA GLU A 49 -5.53 5.89 14.31
C GLU A 49 -5.32 7.19 13.52
N LEU A 50 -6.19 8.17 13.69
CA LEU A 50 -6.01 9.51 13.13
C LEU A 50 -4.76 10.20 13.65
N GLY A 51 -4.53 10.14 14.97
CA GLY A 51 -3.34 10.70 15.57
C GLY A 51 -2.07 10.08 14.98
N ARG A 52 -2.09 8.77 14.72
CA ARG A 52 -0.97 8.08 14.05
C ARG A 52 -0.85 8.46 12.59
N ALA A 53 -1.96 8.51 11.85
CA ALA A 53 -1.99 8.91 10.45
C ALA A 53 -1.44 10.32 10.23
N ALA A 54 -1.89 11.29 11.04
CA ALA A 54 -1.43 12.67 10.98
C ALA A 54 0.08 12.76 11.24
N ARG A 55 0.59 12.03 12.24
CA ARG A 55 2.03 11.97 12.55
C ARG A 55 2.87 11.34 11.44
N LEU A 56 2.31 10.42 10.67
CA LEU A 56 2.99 9.75 9.55
C LEU A 56 2.69 10.38 8.19
N SER A 57 1.86 11.42 8.12
CA SER A 57 1.45 12.03 6.85
C SER A 57 2.63 12.51 6.01
N ASP A 58 3.69 13.02 6.65
CA ASP A 58 4.92 13.42 5.97
C ASP A 58 5.69 12.23 5.39
N GLU A 59 5.66 11.07 6.04
CA GLU A 59 6.30 9.84 5.55
C GLU A 59 5.62 9.29 4.30
N PHE A 60 4.29 9.38 4.24
CA PHE A 60 3.52 9.07 3.03
C PHE A 60 3.80 10.10 1.92
N ARG A 61 3.84 11.39 2.27
CA ARG A 61 4.13 12.46 1.30
C ARG A 61 5.50 12.31 0.66
N LYS A 62 6.54 11.94 1.43
CA LYS A 62 7.89 11.67 0.92
C LYS A 62 7.93 10.55 -0.14
N ARG A 63 6.98 9.61 -0.08
CA ARG A 63 6.81 8.51 -1.03
C ARG A 63 5.89 8.86 -2.20
N GLY A 64 5.45 10.11 -2.32
CA GLY A 64 4.49 10.52 -3.35
C GLY A 64 3.11 9.89 -3.15
N VAL A 65 2.72 9.65 -1.90
CA VAL A 65 1.41 9.09 -1.54
C VAL A 65 0.50 10.19 -0.99
N LYS A 66 -0.68 10.34 -1.59
CA LYS A 66 -1.77 11.20 -1.10
C LYS A 66 -2.70 10.39 -0.19
N MET A 67 -2.98 10.92 0.99
CA MET A 67 -3.90 10.29 1.95
C MET A 67 -5.25 11.00 1.94
N ILE A 68 -6.33 10.24 2.01
CA ILE A 68 -7.69 10.75 2.19
C ILE A 68 -8.48 9.84 3.12
N ALA A 69 -9.27 10.43 4.02
CA ALA A 69 -10.18 9.70 4.90
C ALA A 69 -11.64 9.95 4.48
N LEU A 70 -12.51 8.96 4.65
CA LEU A 70 -13.92 8.97 4.26
C LEU A 70 -14.78 8.51 5.42
N SER A 71 -15.65 9.40 5.93
CA SER A 71 -16.72 9.08 6.89
C SER A 71 -18.07 8.98 6.21
N ILE A 72 -19.02 8.33 6.90
CA ILE A 72 -20.45 8.47 6.62
C ILE A 72 -21.12 9.58 7.45
N ASP A 73 -20.40 10.17 8.41
CA ASP A 73 -20.89 11.26 9.23
C ASP A 73 -20.79 12.61 8.49
N HIS A 74 -21.31 13.70 9.06
CA HIS A 74 -21.24 15.03 8.44
C HIS A 74 -19.81 15.60 8.46
N LEU A 75 -19.53 16.61 7.61
CA LEU A 75 -18.21 17.26 7.52
C LEU A 75 -17.64 17.72 8.87
N GLU A 76 -18.53 18.07 9.81
CA GLU A 76 -18.17 18.56 11.13
C GLU A 76 -17.72 17.45 12.11
N ASP A 77 -17.97 16.17 11.77
CA ASP A 77 -17.72 15.04 12.68
C ASP A 77 -16.44 14.24 12.35
N HIS A 78 -15.86 14.41 11.16
CA HIS A 78 -14.90 13.50 10.50
C HIS A 78 -13.61 13.12 11.27
N TYR A 79 -13.67 12.08 12.10
CA TYR A 79 -12.55 11.48 12.83
C TYR A 79 -12.67 9.95 13.15
N GLY A 80 -12.65 9.04 12.14
CA GLY A 80 -12.39 7.59 12.34
C GLY A 80 -11.95 6.78 11.11
N TRP A 81 -11.61 5.46 11.24
CA TRP A 81 -11.39 4.58 10.05
C TRP A 81 -11.56 3.01 10.24
N THR A 82 -12.07 2.24 9.24
CA THR A 82 -12.35 0.78 9.09
C THR A 82 -11.65 0.10 7.92
N GLU A 83 -11.62 0.69 6.72
CA GLU A 83 -10.99 0.05 5.54
C GLU A 83 -9.78 0.85 5.09
N VAL A 84 -8.81 0.18 4.47
CA VAL A 84 -7.67 0.80 3.82
C VAL A 84 -7.63 0.32 2.38
N PHE A 85 -7.64 1.25 1.43
CA PHE A 85 -7.40 0.97 0.02
C PHE A 85 -6.13 1.67 -0.41
N ILE A 86 -5.19 0.94 -1.00
CA ILE A 86 -3.98 1.51 -1.61
C ILE A 86 -4.16 1.49 -3.12
N ILE A 87 -4.15 2.67 -3.73
CA ILE A 87 -4.43 2.91 -5.14
C ILE A 87 -3.14 3.35 -5.84
N GLY A 88 -2.84 2.73 -6.99
CA GLY A 88 -1.70 3.11 -7.81
C GLY A 88 -1.97 4.37 -8.66
N PRO A 89 -0.92 4.97 -9.26
CA PRO A 89 -1.06 6.08 -10.22
C PRO A 89 -1.97 5.74 -11.41
N ASP A 90 -2.02 4.46 -11.78
CA ASP A 90 -2.89 3.87 -12.81
C ASP A 90 -4.37 3.74 -12.36
N LYS A 91 -4.71 4.32 -11.21
CA LYS A 91 -6.05 4.32 -10.59
C LYS A 91 -6.54 2.93 -10.19
N LYS A 92 -5.69 1.91 -10.21
CA LYS A 92 -6.09 0.54 -9.86
C LYS A 92 -5.86 0.25 -8.39
N LEU A 93 -6.76 -0.53 -7.79
CA LEU A 93 -6.58 -1.07 -6.45
C LEU A 93 -5.37 -2.01 -6.41
N LYS A 94 -4.40 -1.74 -5.55
CA LYS A 94 -3.17 -2.53 -5.39
C LYS A 94 -3.19 -3.42 -4.15
N LEU A 95 -3.81 -2.94 -3.08
CA LEU A 95 -3.94 -3.67 -1.83
C LEU A 95 -5.13 -3.12 -1.04
N SER A 96 -5.82 -3.99 -0.30
CA SER A 96 -6.81 -3.56 0.70
C SER A 96 -6.62 -4.29 2.02
N PHE A 97 -6.93 -3.58 3.11
CA PHE A 97 -7.04 -4.15 4.45
C PHE A 97 -8.47 -3.95 4.97
N LEU A 98 -9.06 -5.00 5.50
CA LEU A 98 -10.37 -4.96 6.15
C LEU A 98 -10.19 -5.33 7.63
N TYR A 99 -10.29 -4.33 8.50
CA TYR A 99 -10.17 -4.49 9.95
C TYR A 99 -11.55 -4.27 10.60
N PRO A 100 -11.98 -5.09 11.56
CA PRO A 100 -13.16 -4.77 12.34
C PRO A 100 -12.87 -3.56 13.26
N ALA A 101 -13.90 -2.80 13.63
CA ALA A 101 -13.78 -1.64 14.52
C ALA A 101 -13.15 -1.99 15.90
N THR A 102 -13.15 -3.27 16.28
CA THR A 102 -12.55 -3.78 17.52
C THR A 102 -11.03 -3.95 17.44
N THR A 103 -10.41 -3.82 16.25
CA THR A 103 -8.98 -4.06 16.03
C THR A 103 -8.35 -2.85 15.34
N GLY A 104 -7.57 -2.07 16.10
CA GLY A 104 -6.83 -0.93 15.55
C GLY A 104 -5.78 -1.36 14.53
N ARG A 105 -5.59 -0.54 13.50
CA ARG A 105 -4.68 -0.81 12.39
C ARG A 105 -3.23 -0.51 12.72
N ASN A 106 -2.35 -1.22 12.04
CA ASN A 106 -0.91 -0.99 12.11
C ASN A 106 -0.46 -0.08 10.96
N PHE A 107 -0.21 1.20 11.25
CA PHE A 107 0.26 2.14 10.24
C PHE A 107 1.70 1.90 9.78
N ASP A 108 2.53 1.25 10.61
CA ASP A 108 3.88 0.86 10.19
C ASP A 108 3.79 -0.22 9.11
N GLU A 109 2.81 -1.13 9.23
CA GLU A 109 2.53 -2.11 8.18
C GLU A 109 2.02 -1.44 6.90
N ILE A 110 1.12 -0.44 7.02
CA ILE A 110 0.62 0.31 5.86
C ILE A 110 1.78 1.00 5.13
N LEU A 111 2.72 1.61 5.87
CA LEU A 111 3.90 2.23 5.28
C LEU A 111 4.84 1.19 4.64
N ARG A 112 5.04 0.04 5.31
CA ARG A 112 5.88 -1.06 4.82
C ARG A 112 5.34 -1.66 3.52
N VAL A 113 4.02 -1.85 3.40
CA VAL A 113 3.44 -2.35 2.14
C VAL A 113 3.44 -1.30 1.04
N VAL A 114 3.40 0.00 1.35
CA VAL A 114 3.65 1.05 0.35
C VAL A 114 5.07 0.91 -0.22
N ASP A 115 6.07 0.77 0.65
CA ASP A 115 7.46 0.57 0.22
C ASP A 115 7.60 -0.68 -0.66
N SER A 116 6.95 -1.78 -0.28
CA SER A 116 6.89 -3.02 -1.07
C SER A 116 6.20 -2.83 -2.43
N LEU A 117 5.03 -2.18 -2.46
CA LEU A 117 4.27 -1.97 -3.69
C LEU A 117 5.03 -1.07 -4.69
N GLN A 118 5.71 -0.04 -4.19
CA GLN A 118 6.49 0.86 -5.02
C GLN A 118 7.72 0.16 -5.61
N ILE A 119 8.50 -0.54 -4.79
CA ILE A 119 9.68 -1.25 -5.32
C ILE A 119 9.29 -2.36 -6.30
N THR A 120 8.19 -3.08 -6.04
CA THR A 120 7.75 -4.18 -6.94
C THR A 120 7.07 -3.65 -8.21
N ALA A 121 6.61 -2.41 -8.23
CA ALA A 121 6.15 -1.74 -9.44
C ALA A 121 7.33 -1.28 -10.32
N ASP A 122 8.40 -0.77 -9.71
CA ASP A 122 9.54 -0.20 -10.42
C ASP A 122 10.61 -1.24 -10.80
N ARG A 123 10.74 -2.29 -9.97
CA ARG A 123 11.77 -3.32 -10.08
C ARG A 123 11.11 -4.69 -10.21
N ARG A 124 11.71 -5.57 -11.01
CA ARG A 124 11.21 -6.93 -11.22
C ARG A 124 11.57 -7.85 -10.05
N VAL A 125 11.08 -7.52 -8.85
CA VAL A 125 11.33 -8.23 -7.59
C VAL A 125 10.03 -8.49 -6.84
N ALA A 126 10.08 -9.30 -5.78
CA ALA A 126 8.98 -9.46 -4.82
C ALA A 126 9.53 -9.40 -3.39
N THR A 127 8.81 -8.81 -2.44
CA THR A 127 9.27 -8.76 -1.05
C THR A 127 8.88 -10.04 -0.30
N PRO A 128 9.79 -10.71 0.44
CA PRO A 128 9.46 -11.90 1.23
C PRO A 128 8.54 -11.60 2.42
N ALA A 129 8.13 -12.66 3.12
CA ALA A 129 7.43 -12.53 4.40
C ALA A 129 8.27 -11.72 5.40
N ASP A 130 7.60 -10.87 6.18
CA ASP A 130 8.18 -9.98 7.19
C ASP A 130 9.26 -9.00 6.69
N TRP A 131 9.37 -8.82 5.37
CA TRP A 131 10.35 -7.94 4.74
C TRP A 131 10.25 -6.50 5.25
N LYS A 132 11.40 -5.88 5.52
CA LYS A 132 11.53 -4.45 5.82
C LYS A 132 12.38 -3.75 4.75
N PRO A 133 12.19 -2.44 4.55
CA PRO A 133 13.06 -1.66 3.68
C PRO A 133 14.55 -1.86 4.05
N GLY A 134 15.36 -2.21 3.05
CA GLY A 134 16.76 -2.58 3.17
C GLY A 134 17.03 -4.10 3.20
N ASP A 135 16.02 -4.92 3.51
CA ASP A 135 16.17 -6.37 3.50
C ASP A 135 16.25 -6.92 2.07
N CYS A 136 16.82 -8.13 1.93
CA CYS A 136 16.83 -8.84 0.66
C CYS A 136 15.41 -9.07 0.12
N VAL A 137 15.29 -9.00 -1.21
CA VAL A 137 14.07 -9.26 -1.96
C VAL A 137 14.20 -10.57 -2.75
N MET A 138 13.08 -11.08 -3.22
CA MET A 138 12.98 -12.31 -4.00
C MET A 138 13.08 -12.00 -5.49
N VAL A 139 13.87 -12.81 -6.20
CA VAL A 139 13.92 -12.80 -7.66
C VAL A 139 12.73 -13.60 -8.21
N PRO A 140 11.90 -13.05 -9.10
CA PRO A 140 10.75 -13.74 -9.68
C PRO A 140 11.15 -15.07 -10.31
N PRO A 141 10.38 -16.15 -10.10
CA PRO A 141 10.77 -17.49 -10.53
C PRO A 141 10.79 -17.67 -12.06
N ASN A 142 10.20 -16.74 -12.81
CA ASN A 142 10.14 -16.77 -14.28
C ASN A 142 11.36 -16.14 -14.96
N LEU A 143 12.29 -15.52 -14.22
CA LEU A 143 13.54 -14.99 -14.78
C LEU A 143 14.58 -16.10 -14.94
N SER A 144 15.29 -16.14 -16.08
CA SER A 144 16.44 -17.05 -16.24
C SER A 144 17.59 -16.66 -15.28
N GLU A 145 18.61 -17.52 -15.13
CA GLU A 145 19.79 -17.17 -14.34
C GLU A 145 20.57 -16.01 -14.98
N GLU A 146 20.65 -15.98 -16.31
CA GLU A 146 21.32 -14.93 -17.09
C GLU A 146 20.57 -13.59 -17.01
N GLU A 147 19.24 -13.60 -17.15
CA GLU A 147 18.41 -12.40 -17.00
C GLU A 147 18.51 -11.84 -15.58
N ALA A 148 18.45 -12.72 -14.56
CA ALA A 148 18.58 -12.30 -13.18
C ALA A 148 19.96 -11.70 -12.89
N ALA A 149 21.05 -12.29 -13.40
CA ALA A 149 22.39 -11.75 -13.24
C ALA A 149 22.56 -10.37 -13.90
N SER A 150 21.88 -10.13 -15.03
CA SER A 150 21.88 -8.83 -15.72
C SER A 150 21.07 -7.78 -14.95
N LEU A 151 19.90 -8.16 -14.43
CA LEU A 151 19.02 -7.24 -13.70
C LEU A 151 19.49 -6.93 -12.27
N PHE A 152 20.25 -7.83 -11.65
CA PHE A 152 20.67 -7.74 -10.24
C PHE A 152 22.21 -7.84 -10.11
N PRO A 153 22.96 -6.77 -10.43
CA PRO A 153 24.42 -6.79 -10.44
C PRO A 153 25.04 -6.95 -9.04
N GLU A 154 24.31 -6.60 -7.98
CA GLU A 154 24.71 -6.80 -6.57
C GLU A 154 24.70 -8.28 -6.16
N GLY A 155 24.20 -9.17 -7.04
CA GLY A 155 24.30 -10.62 -6.90
C GLY A 155 22.98 -11.30 -6.55
N VAL A 156 22.85 -12.54 -7.03
CA VAL A 156 21.70 -13.41 -6.79
C VAL A 156 22.14 -14.63 -5.99
N TYR A 157 21.53 -14.82 -4.82
CA TYR A 157 21.74 -15.98 -3.96
C TYR A 157 20.60 -16.98 -4.15
N THR A 158 20.92 -18.22 -4.56
CA THR A 158 19.94 -19.30 -4.66
C THR A 158 20.07 -20.23 -3.45
N LYS A 159 18.98 -20.43 -2.72
CA LYS A 159 18.94 -21.39 -1.62
C LYS A 159 18.61 -22.79 -2.16
N GLU A 160 19.50 -23.74 -1.89
CA GLU A 160 19.28 -25.14 -2.22
C GLU A 160 18.12 -25.74 -1.43
N LEU A 161 17.29 -26.53 -2.12
CA LEU A 161 16.09 -27.14 -1.57
C LEU A 161 16.06 -28.64 -1.87
N PRO A 162 15.43 -29.48 -1.03
CA PRO A 162 15.29 -30.92 -1.29
C PRO A 162 14.60 -31.26 -2.62
N SER A 163 13.85 -30.32 -3.20
CA SER A 163 13.17 -30.49 -4.49
C SER A 163 14.12 -30.39 -5.70
N GLY A 164 15.36 -29.92 -5.51
CA GLY A 164 16.30 -29.62 -6.59
C GLY A 164 15.90 -28.42 -7.47
N LYS A 165 14.79 -27.74 -7.17
CA LYS A 165 14.31 -26.60 -7.94
C LYS A 165 14.94 -25.29 -7.44
N LYS A 166 15.45 -24.47 -8.36
CA LYS A 166 16.14 -23.20 -8.09
C LYS A 166 15.22 -21.97 -8.09
N TYR A 167 14.05 -22.05 -7.47
CA TYR A 167 13.12 -20.91 -7.44
C TYR A 167 13.33 -19.97 -6.24
N LEU A 168 13.99 -20.46 -5.19
CA LEU A 168 14.18 -19.70 -3.95
C LEU A 168 15.44 -18.84 -4.06
N ARG A 169 15.30 -17.74 -4.79
CA ARG A 169 16.38 -16.81 -5.14
C ARG A 169 16.19 -15.46 -4.46
N TYR A 170 17.26 -14.96 -3.85
CA TYR A 170 17.34 -13.69 -3.14
C TYR A 170 18.30 -12.75 -3.86
N THR A 171 18.06 -11.44 -3.77
CA THR A 171 19.00 -10.39 -4.17
C THR A 171 18.93 -9.26 -3.13
N PRO A 172 20.03 -8.52 -2.87
CA PRO A 172 19.95 -7.23 -2.20
C PRO A 172 18.91 -6.32 -2.86
N GLN A 173 18.27 -5.46 -2.08
CA GLN A 173 17.28 -4.51 -2.58
C GLN A 173 17.91 -3.59 -3.66
N PRO A 174 17.38 -3.56 -4.90
CA PRO A 174 17.90 -2.74 -6.00
C PRO A 174 17.35 -1.29 -6.03
#